data_AF-A0AAQ3RRH8-F1
#
_entry.id   AF-A0AAQ3RRH8-F1
#
_cell.length_a   1.000
_cell.length_b   1.000
_cell.length_c   1.000
_cell.angle_alpha   90.00
_cell.angle_beta   90.00
_cell.angle_gamma   90.00
#
_symmetry.space_group_name_H-M   'P 1'
#
loop_
_entity.id
_entity.type
_entity.pdbx_description
1 polymer ?
#
loop_
_entity_poly.entity_id
_entity_poly.type
_entity_poly.pdbx_seq_one_letter_code
_entity_poly.pdbx_strand_id
1 'polypeptide(L)'
;MEPQYASVKAILYGPYLLAGHISGGDWDDLKIEADDADWILPIPASYNSQLVSFFQDFEKSTFVLANSNQSFAMQKLPESGTDFALKATFRLVLKESSSKFSTLADANDRSVMLEPFDLPGMNVVHQGADKPLLIEDSSKGKPSSVFVVVPGLDGRNETISFESQSDKGCYVYSGLSSSAGVKLSCKSDSDSSFNQATSFVAREGLSQYHPISFVAKGVSRKFLLQPLLSFRDEHYTVYFNIQD
;
A
#
# COMPACT_ATOMS: atom_id res chain seq x y z
N MET A 1 -0.48 -27.15 -31.41
CA MET A 1 -0.29 -26.29 -30.23
C MET A 1 0.42 -25.04 -30.70
N GLU A 2 -0.19 -23.87 -30.51
CA GLU A 2 0.45 -22.60 -30.83
C GLU A 2 1.61 -22.32 -29.85
N PRO A 3 2.78 -21.85 -30.33
CA PRO A 3 3.95 -21.59 -29.49
C PRO A 3 3.78 -20.44 -28.47
N GLN A 4 2.67 -19.70 -28.50
CA GLN A 4 2.42 -18.55 -27.62
C GLN A 4 2.20 -18.90 -26.14
N TYR A 5 2.02 -20.18 -25.79
CA TYR A 5 1.79 -20.62 -24.40
C TYR A 5 2.95 -21.39 -23.78
N ALA A 6 4.06 -21.58 -24.50
CA ALA A 6 5.18 -22.39 -24.01
C ALA A 6 5.90 -21.77 -22.79
N SER A 7 5.86 -20.45 -22.64
CA SER A 7 6.44 -19.71 -21.51
C SER A 7 5.46 -19.47 -20.36
N VAL A 8 4.19 -19.88 -20.51
CA VAL A 8 3.17 -19.69 -19.48
C VAL A 8 3.25 -20.84 -18.48
N LYS A 9 3.67 -20.54 -17.25
CA LYS A 9 3.91 -21.51 -16.20
C LYS A 9 3.08 -21.17 -14.96
N ALA A 10 2.67 -22.20 -14.23
CA ALA A 10 2.10 -22.06 -12.89
C ALA A 10 3.20 -22.23 -11.84
N ILE A 11 3.05 -21.58 -10.68
CA ILE A 11 4.02 -21.66 -9.59
C ILE A 11 3.43 -22.51 -8.46
N LEU A 12 4.16 -23.56 -8.07
CA LEU A 12 3.80 -24.44 -6.96
C LEU A 12 4.76 -24.27 -5.79
N TYR A 13 4.22 -24.17 -4.58
CA TYR A 13 4.98 -24.27 -3.33
C TYR A 13 4.45 -25.46 -2.52
N GLY A 14 5.15 -26.58 -2.59
CA GLY A 14 4.66 -27.84 -2.05
C GLY A 14 3.31 -28.22 -2.69
N PRO A 15 2.23 -28.44 -1.90
CA PRO A 15 0.90 -28.74 -2.44
C PRO A 15 0.12 -27.51 -2.88
N TYR A 16 0.63 -26.29 -2.69
CA TYR A 16 -0.11 -25.05 -2.92
C TYR A 16 0.17 -24.50 -4.32
N LEU A 17 -0.90 -24.26 -5.08
CA LEU A 17 -0.87 -23.42 -6.28
C LEU A 17 -0.85 -21.95 -5.85
N LEU A 18 0.19 -21.23 -6.26
CA LEU A 18 0.31 -19.80 -5.99
C LEU A 18 -0.42 -19.01 -7.07
N ALA A 19 -1.21 -18.04 -6.62
CA ALA A 19 -1.90 -17.07 -7.44
C ALA A 19 -1.39 -15.66 -7.11
N GLY A 20 -1.29 -14.81 -8.13
CA GLY A 20 -0.86 -13.42 -8.00
C GLY A 20 -2.04 -12.48 -8.07
N HIS A 21 -2.07 -11.48 -7.18
CA HIS A 21 -3.03 -10.37 -7.27
C HIS A 21 -2.78 -9.57 -8.54
N ILE A 22 -3.83 -9.31 -9.31
CA ILE A 22 -3.77 -8.52 -10.55
C ILE A 22 -4.73 -7.34 -10.47
N SER A 23 -4.35 -6.21 -11.06
CA SER A 23 -5.23 -5.06 -11.24
C SER A 23 -5.39 -4.79 -12.73
N GLY A 24 -6.48 -5.28 -13.33
CA GLY A 24 -6.94 -4.96 -14.68
C GLY A 24 -5.88 -4.73 -15.77
N GLY A 25 -5.55 -5.76 -16.56
CA GLY A 25 -4.73 -5.64 -17.78
C GLY A 25 -3.26 -6.02 -17.63
N ASP A 26 -2.79 -6.31 -16.41
CA ASP A 26 -1.40 -6.61 -16.05
C ASP A 26 -0.80 -7.91 -16.67
N TRP A 27 -1.53 -8.62 -17.53
CA TRP A 27 -1.07 -9.93 -18.02
C TRP A 27 0.27 -9.85 -18.76
N ASP A 28 0.49 -8.80 -19.54
CA ASP A 28 1.73 -8.59 -20.30
C ASP A 28 2.91 -8.15 -19.41
N ASP A 29 2.62 -7.63 -18.21
CA ASP A 29 3.58 -7.22 -17.18
C ASP A 29 4.00 -8.35 -16.24
N LEU A 30 3.29 -9.49 -16.27
CA LEU A 30 3.64 -10.72 -15.53
C LEU A 30 4.80 -11.49 -16.19
N LYS A 31 5.77 -10.75 -16.73
CA LYS A 31 7.05 -11.30 -17.14
C LYS A 31 7.92 -11.44 -15.91
N ILE A 32 8.20 -12.68 -15.53
CA ILE A 32 9.07 -12.99 -14.41
C ILE A 32 10.44 -13.35 -14.97
N GLU A 33 11.47 -12.65 -14.49
CA GLU A 33 12.87 -12.95 -14.80
C GLU A 33 13.36 -14.05 -13.85
N ALA A 34 13.32 -15.31 -14.29
CA ALA A 34 13.66 -16.46 -13.44
C ALA A 34 15.18 -16.70 -13.30
N ASP A 35 16.00 -15.97 -14.06
CA ASP A 35 17.47 -16.05 -14.04
C ASP A 35 18.09 -15.48 -12.75
N ASP A 36 17.33 -14.69 -11.99
CA ASP A 36 17.74 -14.18 -10.69
C ASP A 36 17.37 -15.20 -9.61
N ALA A 37 18.36 -15.76 -8.89
CA ALA A 37 18.12 -16.74 -7.82
C ALA A 37 17.14 -16.25 -6.74
N ASP A 38 16.96 -14.94 -6.59
CA ASP A 38 16.05 -14.29 -5.65
C ASP A 38 14.78 -13.72 -6.32
N TRP A 39 14.34 -14.28 -7.45
CA TRP A 39 13.14 -13.81 -8.16
C TRP A 39 11.84 -14.02 -7.38
N ILE A 40 11.80 -14.94 -6.41
CA ILE A 40 10.68 -15.15 -5.49
C ILE A 40 11.16 -15.22 -4.03
N LEU A 41 10.66 -14.32 -3.19
CA LEU A 41 11.08 -14.22 -1.79
C LEU A 41 9.90 -14.38 -0.83
N PRO A 42 10.02 -15.15 0.26
CA PRO A 42 8.95 -15.29 1.25
C PRO A 42 8.72 -13.97 1.99
N ILE A 43 7.45 -13.67 2.31
CA ILE A 43 7.10 -12.53 3.14
C ILE A 43 7.24 -12.92 4.62
N PRO A 44 8.04 -12.18 5.42
CA PRO A 44 8.16 -12.45 6.85
C PRO A 44 6.80 -12.29 7.55
N ALA A 45 6.48 -13.22 8.47
CA ALA A 45 5.23 -13.17 9.24
C ALA A 45 5.07 -11.87 10.06
N SER A 46 6.19 -11.25 10.44
CA SER A 46 6.21 -9.95 11.13
C SER A 46 5.70 -8.78 10.28
N TYR A 47 5.53 -8.94 8.96
CA TYR A 47 4.99 -7.87 8.13
C TYR A 47 3.50 -7.66 8.38
N ASN A 48 2.75 -8.67 8.84
CA ASN A 48 1.32 -8.49 9.16
C ASN A 48 1.11 -7.48 10.30
N SER A 49 2.01 -7.39 11.27
CA SER A 49 1.91 -6.38 12.34
C SER A 49 2.22 -4.95 11.85
N GLN A 50 2.69 -4.81 10.61
CA GLN A 50 2.99 -3.53 9.95
C GLN A 50 1.86 -3.05 9.04
N LEU A 51 0.80 -3.85 8.88
CA LEU A 51 -0.31 -3.55 7.98
C LEU A 51 -1.36 -2.66 8.63
N VAL A 52 -1.73 -1.60 7.93
CA VAL A 52 -2.67 -0.57 8.39
C VAL A 52 -3.66 -0.20 7.30
N SER A 53 -4.83 0.26 7.72
CA SER A 53 -5.73 1.07 6.91
C SER A 53 -6.04 2.39 7.61
N PHE A 54 -6.19 3.46 6.83
CA PHE A 54 -6.38 4.82 7.34
C PHE A 54 -7.81 5.29 7.08
N PHE A 55 -8.52 5.63 8.14
CA PHE A 55 -9.94 5.91 8.11
C PHE A 55 -10.25 7.37 8.44
N GLN A 56 -11.30 7.90 7.83
CA GLN A 56 -11.93 9.15 8.21
C GLN A 56 -13.44 8.99 8.17
N ASP A 57 -14.11 9.57 9.16
CA ASP A 57 -15.57 9.63 9.19
C ASP A 57 -16.02 11.00 8.71
N PHE A 58 -16.78 11.02 7.61
CA PHE A 58 -17.43 12.21 7.07
C PHE A 58 -18.70 11.81 6.31
N GLU A 59 -19.61 12.75 6.05
CA GLU A 59 -20.88 12.47 5.36
C GLU A 59 -21.71 11.30 5.95
N LYS A 60 -21.62 11.10 7.28
CA LYS A 60 -22.27 9.99 8.01
C LYS A 60 -21.82 8.59 7.57
N SER A 61 -20.67 8.48 6.91
CA SER A 61 -20.07 7.22 6.47
C SER A 61 -18.60 7.15 6.90
N THR A 62 -18.05 5.94 6.93
CA THR A 62 -16.61 5.72 7.12
C THR A 62 -15.95 5.53 5.77
N PHE A 63 -14.92 6.33 5.53
CA PHE A 63 -14.08 6.26 4.34
C PHE A 63 -12.69 5.79 4.71
N VAL A 64 -12.02 5.14 3.76
CA VAL A 64 -10.67 4.63 3.87
C VAL A 64 -9.78 5.20 2.78
N LEU A 65 -8.54 5.54 3.11
CA LEU A 65 -7.52 5.89 2.12
C LEU A 65 -7.23 4.67 1.27
N ALA A 66 -7.33 4.81 -0.06
CA ALA A 66 -7.07 3.70 -0.97
C ALA A 66 -6.38 4.16 -2.25
N ASN A 67 -5.56 3.26 -2.81
CA ASN A 67 -5.03 3.37 -4.15
C ASN A 67 -6.18 3.31 -5.17
N SER A 68 -6.25 4.33 -6.03
CA SER A 68 -7.21 4.47 -7.12
C SER A 68 -6.46 4.83 -8.40
N ASN A 69 -6.07 3.80 -9.16
CA ASN A 69 -5.39 3.95 -10.45
C ASN A 69 -4.11 4.81 -10.37
N GLN A 70 -3.16 4.41 -9.52
CA GLN A 70 -1.86 5.10 -9.30
C GLN A 70 -1.95 6.50 -8.68
N SER A 71 -3.15 6.88 -8.22
CA SER A 71 -3.41 8.02 -7.35
C SER A 71 -4.07 7.55 -6.06
N PHE A 72 -4.37 8.47 -5.14
CA PHE A 72 -5.00 8.13 -3.86
C PHE A 72 -6.30 8.90 -3.68
N ALA A 73 -7.29 8.25 -3.08
CA ALA A 73 -8.59 8.83 -2.79
C ALA A 73 -9.18 8.23 -1.52
N MET A 74 -10.11 8.97 -0.91
CA MET A 74 -10.96 8.43 0.15
C MET A 74 -12.12 7.65 -0.47
N GLN A 75 -12.16 6.35 -0.24
CA GLN A 75 -13.20 5.46 -0.76
C GLN A 75 -14.07 4.96 0.38
N LYS A 76 -15.31 4.57 0.09
CA LYS A 76 -16.16 3.94 1.12
C LYS A 76 -15.48 2.68 1.63
N LEU A 77 -15.66 2.41 2.93
CA LEU A 77 -15.15 1.19 3.56
C LEU A 77 -15.50 -0.05 2.72
N PRO A 78 -14.52 -0.77 2.16
CA PRO A 78 -14.79 -1.92 1.33
C PRO A 78 -15.14 -3.15 2.17
N GLU A 79 -15.79 -4.11 1.53
CA GLU A 79 -15.96 -5.45 2.10
C GLU A 79 -14.62 -6.20 2.15
N SER A 80 -14.45 -7.03 3.17
CA SER A 80 -13.24 -7.83 3.36
C SER A 80 -13.10 -8.88 2.26
N GLY A 81 -11.89 -9.04 1.73
CA GLY A 81 -11.61 -10.02 0.67
C GLY A 81 -11.92 -9.52 -0.75
N THR A 82 -11.99 -8.20 -0.95
CA THR A 82 -12.16 -7.56 -2.26
C THR A 82 -10.87 -6.84 -2.67
N ASP A 83 -10.68 -6.57 -3.96
CA ASP A 83 -9.53 -5.77 -4.44
C ASP A 83 -9.40 -4.42 -3.74
N PHE A 84 -10.53 -3.81 -3.39
CA PHE A 84 -10.56 -2.53 -2.70
C PHE A 84 -9.99 -2.63 -1.28
N ALA A 85 -10.16 -3.77 -0.60
CA ALA A 85 -9.53 -4.01 0.70
C ALA A 85 -8.00 -4.09 0.57
N LEU A 86 -7.48 -4.67 -0.52
CA LEU A 86 -6.04 -4.68 -0.81
C LEU A 86 -5.51 -3.26 -1.04
N LYS A 87 -6.20 -2.51 -1.91
CA LYS A 87 -5.86 -1.11 -2.28
C LYS A 87 -5.96 -0.14 -1.11
N ALA A 88 -6.74 -0.48 -0.09
CA ALA A 88 -6.92 0.28 1.15
C ALA A 88 -5.97 -0.15 2.28
N THR A 89 -5.09 -1.11 2.03
CA THR A 89 -4.12 -1.63 3.00
C THR A 89 -2.71 -1.18 2.64
N PHE A 90 -1.98 -0.72 3.65
CA PHE A 90 -0.61 -0.25 3.51
C PHE A 90 0.29 -0.93 4.53
N ARG A 91 1.54 -1.16 4.18
CA ARG A 91 2.60 -1.50 5.11
C ARG A 91 3.33 -0.23 5.55
N LEU A 92 3.45 -0.02 6.85
CA LEU A 92 4.33 1.01 7.42
C LEU A 92 5.77 0.51 7.43
N VAL A 93 6.62 1.14 6.62
CA VAL A 93 8.05 0.84 6.56
C VAL A 93 8.82 1.92 7.31
N LEU A 94 9.38 1.57 8.47
CA LEU A 94 10.26 2.48 9.22
C LEU A 94 11.53 2.79 8.41
N LYS A 95 11.94 4.05 8.39
CA LYS A 95 13.22 4.45 7.80
C LYS A 95 14.42 3.97 8.62
N GLU A 96 14.26 3.86 9.94
CA GLU A 96 15.31 3.41 10.85
C GLU A 96 15.18 1.91 11.17
N SER A 97 16.31 1.20 11.15
CA SER A 97 16.44 -0.25 11.32
C SER A 97 16.20 -0.76 12.76
N SER A 98 15.43 -0.03 13.57
CA SER A 98 15.13 -0.45 14.95
C SER A 98 14.18 -1.65 14.96
N SER A 99 14.58 -2.70 15.65
CA SER A 99 14.04 -4.07 15.58
C SER A 99 12.70 -4.29 16.30
N LYS A 100 11.86 -3.27 16.50
CA LYS A 100 10.58 -3.43 17.21
C LYS A 100 9.50 -2.52 16.63
N PHE A 101 8.92 -2.93 15.50
CA PHE A 101 7.56 -2.51 15.12
C PHE A 101 6.62 -3.63 15.54
N SER A 102 6.04 -3.51 16.74
CA SER A 102 5.08 -4.48 17.23
C SER A 102 3.65 -4.03 16.97
N THR A 103 3.41 -2.72 16.98
CA THR A 103 2.10 -2.11 16.79
C THR A 103 2.22 -0.74 16.12
N LEU A 104 1.09 -0.24 15.61
CA LEU A 104 1.01 1.09 15.04
C LEU A 104 1.34 2.23 16.02
N ALA A 105 1.17 1.99 17.32
CA ALA A 105 1.53 2.93 18.37
C ALA A 105 3.05 3.20 18.42
N ASP A 106 3.86 2.27 17.93
CA ASP A 106 5.32 2.42 17.83
C ASP A 106 5.72 3.40 16.72
N ALA A 107 4.79 3.80 15.83
CA ALA A 107 5.04 4.71 14.71
C ALA A 107 5.08 6.19 15.11
N ASN A 108 4.52 6.57 16.26
CA ASN A 108 4.44 7.97 16.68
C ASN A 108 5.82 8.62 16.77
N ASP A 109 5.93 9.83 16.21
CA ASP A 109 7.15 10.64 16.08
C ASP A 109 8.27 9.97 15.26
N ARG A 110 7.95 8.93 14.48
CA ARG A 110 8.91 8.23 13.63
C ARG A 110 8.74 8.56 12.16
N SER A 111 9.85 8.46 11.44
CA SER A 111 9.90 8.55 9.97
C SER A 111 9.50 7.22 9.34
N VAL A 112 8.44 7.25 8.54
CA VAL A 112 7.86 6.09 7.87
C VAL A 112 7.73 6.33 6.36
N MET A 113 7.71 5.24 5.60
CA MET A 113 7.25 5.18 4.22
C MET A 113 6.00 4.32 4.18
N LEU A 114 5.06 4.67 3.30
CA LEU A 114 3.84 3.90 3.11
C LEU A 114 4.01 3.06 1.84
N GLU A 115 4.00 1.74 1.97
CA GLU A 115 4.01 0.81 0.84
C GLU A 115 2.60 0.23 0.64
N PRO A 116 1.95 0.41 -0.53
CA PRO A 116 0.66 -0.22 -0.78
C PRO A 116 0.75 -1.76 -0.80
N PHE A 117 -0.21 -2.44 -0.19
CA PHE A 117 -0.22 -3.91 -0.05
C PHE A 117 -0.24 -4.63 -1.41
N ASP A 118 -0.99 -4.09 -2.38
CA ASP A 118 -1.16 -4.61 -3.74
C ASP A 118 0.04 -4.31 -4.67
N LEU A 119 0.99 -3.50 -4.21
CA LEU A 119 2.15 -3.04 -4.97
C LEU A 119 3.45 -3.14 -4.14
N PRO A 120 3.90 -4.36 -3.80
CA PRO A 120 5.12 -4.54 -3.01
C PRO A 120 6.33 -3.92 -3.70
N GLY A 121 7.21 -3.28 -2.93
CA GLY A 121 8.37 -2.55 -3.45
C GLY A 121 8.05 -1.17 -4.02
N MET A 122 6.81 -0.69 -3.91
CA MET A 122 6.44 0.69 -4.29
C MET A 122 6.15 1.52 -3.05
N ASN A 123 6.36 2.84 -3.11
CA ASN A 123 6.10 3.76 -2.02
C ASN A 123 5.15 4.89 -2.46
N VAL A 124 4.35 5.37 -1.50
CA VAL A 124 3.64 6.64 -1.63
C VAL A 124 4.63 7.79 -1.63
N VAL A 125 4.54 8.69 -2.61
CA VAL A 125 5.38 9.87 -2.74
C VAL A 125 4.55 11.13 -2.94
N HIS A 126 5.01 12.25 -2.39
CA HIS A 126 4.45 13.56 -2.73
C HIS A 126 5.22 14.23 -3.88
N GLN A 127 4.55 15.16 -4.57
CA GLN A 127 5.12 15.96 -5.67
C GLN A 127 5.30 17.45 -5.30
N GLY A 128 5.19 17.75 -4.00
CA GLY A 128 5.15 19.09 -3.42
C GLY A 128 3.73 19.51 -3.06
N ALA A 129 3.61 20.72 -2.51
CA ALA A 129 2.36 21.26 -2.01
C ALA A 129 1.26 21.28 -3.08
N ASP A 130 0.05 20.91 -2.64
CA ASP A 130 -1.20 20.85 -3.37
C ASP A 130 -1.25 19.94 -4.60
N LYS A 131 -0.27 19.06 -4.75
CA LYS A 131 -0.24 18.05 -5.80
C LYS A 131 -0.63 16.67 -5.27
N PRO A 132 -1.29 15.84 -6.11
CA PRO A 132 -1.71 14.51 -5.71
C PRO A 132 -0.52 13.65 -5.32
N LEU A 133 -0.74 12.76 -4.35
CA LEU A 133 0.21 11.70 -4.02
C LEU A 133 0.25 10.69 -5.18
N LEU A 134 1.45 10.16 -5.43
CA LEU A 134 1.70 9.15 -6.45
C LEU A 134 2.34 7.90 -5.84
N ILE A 135 2.47 6.88 -6.68
CA ILE A 135 3.15 5.64 -6.36
C ILE A 135 4.42 5.55 -7.20
N GLU A 136 5.56 5.34 -6.55
CA GLU A 136 6.85 5.18 -7.22
C GLU A 136 7.66 4.01 -6.66
N ASP A 137 8.58 3.48 -7.46
CA ASP A 137 9.52 2.43 -7.04
C ASP A 137 10.37 2.89 -5.83
N SER A 138 10.34 2.07 -4.78
CA SER A 138 11.07 2.31 -3.53
C SER A 138 12.59 2.40 -3.70
N SER A 139 13.17 1.74 -4.71
CA SER A 139 14.60 1.78 -5.02
C SER A 139 15.12 3.18 -5.37
N LYS A 140 14.24 4.09 -5.78
CA LYS A 140 14.59 5.50 -6.07
C LYS A 140 14.85 6.33 -4.81
N GLY A 141 14.49 5.82 -3.63
CA GLY A 141 14.89 6.37 -2.33
C GLY A 141 14.65 7.87 -2.16
N LYS A 142 13.48 8.38 -2.57
CA LYS A 142 13.21 9.82 -2.61
C LYS A 142 12.89 10.40 -1.22
N PRO A 143 13.42 11.58 -0.85
CA PRO A 143 13.00 12.27 0.38
C PRO A 143 11.48 12.49 0.44
N SER A 144 10.83 12.63 -0.71
CA SER A 144 9.39 12.83 -0.82
C SER A 144 8.53 11.59 -0.54
N SER A 145 9.14 10.44 -0.25
CA SER A 145 8.43 9.24 0.21
C SER A 145 8.40 9.11 1.73
N VAL A 146 9.07 10.01 2.46
CA VAL A 146 9.24 9.89 3.91
C VAL A 146 8.31 10.87 4.63
N PHE A 147 7.51 10.30 5.52
CA PHE A 147 6.56 11.04 6.36
C PHE A 147 6.91 10.84 7.84
N VAL A 148 6.76 11.89 8.63
CA VAL A 148 6.80 11.81 10.09
C VAL A 148 5.37 11.59 10.57
N VAL A 149 5.14 10.54 11.35
CA VAL A 149 3.84 10.31 11.99
C VAL A 149 3.76 11.19 13.22
N VAL A 150 2.74 12.05 13.29
CA VAL A 150 2.49 12.92 14.44
C VAL A 150 1.07 12.70 14.96
N PRO A 151 0.75 13.08 16.21
CA PRO A 151 -0.62 13.09 16.69
C PRO A 151 -1.54 13.87 15.74
N GLY A 152 -2.77 13.40 15.57
CA GLY A 152 -3.73 14.01 14.66
C GLY A 152 -3.96 15.49 14.98
N LEU A 153 -3.93 16.32 13.94
CA LEU A 153 -4.10 17.77 14.06
C LEU A 153 -5.50 18.17 14.52
N ASP A 154 -6.49 17.27 14.41
CA ASP A 154 -7.87 17.48 14.87
C ASP A 154 -8.05 17.40 16.39
N GLY A 155 -6.99 17.06 17.14
CA GLY A 155 -7.00 16.99 18.59
C GLY A 155 -7.83 15.84 19.17
N ARG A 156 -8.35 14.95 18.32
CA ARG A 156 -8.98 13.71 18.79
C ARG A 156 -7.89 12.74 19.26
N ASN A 157 -8.23 11.95 20.26
CA ASN A 157 -7.38 10.83 20.63
C ASN A 157 -7.39 9.80 19.50
N GLU A 158 -6.31 9.03 19.36
CA GLU A 158 -6.19 7.91 18.41
C GLU A 158 -6.15 8.30 16.92
N THR A 159 -6.16 9.60 16.60
CA THR A 159 -5.88 10.08 15.24
C THR A 159 -4.40 10.37 15.06
N ILE A 160 -3.92 10.19 13.83
CA ILE A 160 -2.57 10.51 13.41
C ILE A 160 -2.60 11.39 12.16
N SER A 161 -1.52 12.14 11.96
CA SER A 161 -1.27 12.90 10.74
C SER A 161 0.11 12.53 10.17
N PHE A 162 0.23 12.57 8.85
CA PHE A 162 1.49 12.31 8.15
C PHE A 162 2.07 13.64 7.67
N GLU A 163 3.09 14.13 8.38
CA GLU A 163 3.84 15.32 7.97
C GLU A 163 4.94 14.92 6.97
N SER A 164 5.13 15.67 5.89
CA SER A 164 6.27 15.44 4.99
C SER A 164 7.59 15.72 5.71
N GLN A 165 8.55 14.81 5.61
CA GLN A 165 9.89 15.03 6.14
C GLN A 165 10.65 16.11 5.35
N SER A 166 10.46 16.20 4.03
CA SER A 166 11.13 17.18 3.19
C SER A 166 10.45 18.54 3.16
N ASP A 167 9.12 18.59 3.36
CA ASP A 167 8.31 19.81 3.32
C ASP A 167 7.60 20.02 4.67
N LYS A 168 8.34 20.52 5.67
CA LYS A 168 7.82 20.73 7.04
C LYS A 168 6.58 21.65 7.04
N GLY A 169 5.60 21.30 7.86
CA GLY A 169 4.31 21.97 7.91
C GLY A 169 3.31 21.54 6.82
N CYS A 170 3.69 20.58 5.97
CA CYS A 170 2.82 20.01 4.95
C CYS A 170 2.46 18.57 5.25
N TYR A 171 1.18 18.23 5.07
CA TYR A 171 0.57 17.01 5.56
C TYR A 171 -0.19 16.30 4.43
N VAL A 172 -0.32 14.97 4.57
CA VAL A 172 -1.26 14.21 3.74
C VAL A 172 -2.68 14.70 4.02
N TYR A 173 -3.36 15.17 2.98
CA TYR A 173 -4.63 15.86 3.02
C TYR A 173 -5.64 15.17 2.10
N SER A 174 -6.79 14.78 2.65
CA SER A 174 -7.84 14.06 1.91
C SER A 174 -8.93 14.96 1.33
N GLY A 175 -9.05 16.21 1.80
CA GLY A 175 -10.15 17.09 1.44
C GLY A 175 -11.53 16.70 1.97
N LEU A 176 -11.63 15.65 2.81
CA LEU A 176 -12.90 15.15 3.39
C LEU A 176 -14.01 14.96 2.35
N SER A 177 -13.65 14.48 1.16
CA SER A 177 -14.57 14.23 0.07
C SER A 177 -14.22 12.92 -0.63
N SER A 178 -15.24 12.18 -1.06
CA SER A 178 -15.07 10.94 -1.82
C SER A 178 -14.57 11.17 -3.25
N SER A 179 -14.62 12.41 -3.75
CA SER A 179 -14.15 12.79 -5.10
C SER A 179 -12.84 13.56 -5.09
N ALA A 180 -12.40 14.06 -3.94
CA ALA A 180 -11.14 14.75 -3.81
C ALA A 180 -9.98 13.74 -3.81
N GLY A 181 -9.03 13.94 -4.71
CA GLY A 181 -7.77 13.20 -4.68
C GLY A 181 -6.96 13.58 -3.43
N VAL A 182 -6.33 12.58 -2.82
CA VAL A 182 -5.46 12.76 -1.66
C VAL A 182 -4.14 13.36 -2.14
N LYS A 183 -3.71 14.42 -1.47
CA LYS A 183 -2.57 15.26 -1.86
C LYS A 183 -1.72 15.62 -0.65
N LEU A 184 -0.57 16.23 -0.91
CA LEU A 184 0.14 16.97 0.14
C LEU A 184 -0.44 18.38 0.22
N SER A 185 -0.75 18.89 1.41
CA SER A 185 -1.20 20.28 1.59
C SER A 185 -0.57 20.91 2.82
N CYS A 186 -0.25 22.19 2.76
CA CYS A 186 0.49 22.89 3.81
C CYS A 186 -0.43 23.67 4.72
N LYS A 187 -0.18 23.58 6.02
CA LYS A 187 -0.98 24.23 7.04
C LYS A 187 -0.87 25.75 6.92
N SER A 188 -2.01 26.41 6.79
CA SER A 188 -2.16 27.84 7.07
C SER A 188 -2.64 28.04 8.51
N ASP A 189 -2.42 29.22 9.08
CA ASP A 189 -2.82 29.49 10.46
C ASP A 189 -4.35 29.36 10.64
N SER A 190 -4.76 28.58 11.65
CA SER A 190 -6.13 28.47 12.19
C SER A 190 -7.23 27.75 11.37
N ASP A 191 -6.89 26.75 10.54
CA ASP A 191 -7.89 25.98 9.80
C ASP A 191 -8.31 24.65 10.49
N SER A 192 -9.46 24.67 11.17
CA SER A 192 -10.05 23.45 11.77
C SER A 192 -10.46 22.39 10.75
N SER A 193 -10.83 22.80 9.53
CA SER A 193 -11.20 21.87 8.45
C SER A 193 -9.96 21.17 7.89
N PHE A 194 -8.84 21.90 7.80
CA PHE A 194 -7.53 21.34 7.46
C PHE A 194 -7.10 20.28 8.49
N ASN A 195 -7.24 20.59 9.78
CA ASN A 195 -6.90 19.66 10.84
C ASN A 195 -7.70 18.35 10.74
N GLN A 196 -9.00 18.43 10.47
CA GLN A 196 -9.83 17.23 10.27
C GLN A 196 -9.44 16.47 8.99
N ALA A 197 -9.18 17.17 7.88
CA ALA A 197 -8.82 16.57 6.59
C ALA A 197 -7.43 15.90 6.56
N THR A 198 -6.58 16.22 7.52
CA THR A 198 -5.20 15.68 7.66
C THR A 198 -5.07 14.67 8.80
N SER A 199 -6.16 14.41 9.53
CA SER A 199 -6.18 13.49 10.66
C SER A 199 -6.90 12.20 10.28
N PHE A 200 -6.24 11.07 10.50
CA PHE A 200 -6.73 9.74 10.15
C PHE A 200 -6.78 8.87 11.39
N VAL A 201 -7.82 8.07 11.54
CA VAL A 201 -7.81 6.95 12.48
C VAL A 201 -7.08 5.81 11.80
N ALA A 202 -6.04 5.28 12.42
CA ALA A 202 -5.27 4.17 11.87
C ALA A 202 -5.60 2.88 12.61
N ARG A 203 -6.00 1.84 11.87
CA ARG A 203 -6.37 0.52 12.42
C ARG A 203 -5.64 -0.58 11.65
N GLU A 204 -5.71 -1.80 12.16
CA GLU A 204 -5.21 -2.99 11.47
C GLU A 204 -5.67 -3.01 10.00
N GLY A 205 -4.76 -3.41 9.11
CA GLY A 205 -5.00 -3.49 7.68
C GLY A 205 -6.25 -4.31 7.34
N LEU A 206 -7.02 -3.85 6.37
CA LEU A 206 -8.20 -4.58 5.87
C LEU A 206 -7.84 -5.90 5.17
N SER A 207 -6.55 -6.07 4.82
CA SER A 207 -5.98 -7.27 4.23
C SER A 207 -4.73 -7.71 4.99
N GLN A 208 -4.44 -9.01 4.96
CA GLN A 208 -3.27 -9.61 5.59
C GLN A 208 -2.57 -10.57 4.65
N TYR A 209 -1.25 -10.70 4.81
CA TYR A 209 -0.50 -11.75 4.14
C TYR A 209 -0.88 -13.12 4.71
N HIS A 210 -1.01 -14.08 3.81
CA HIS A 210 -1.13 -15.48 4.17
C HIS A 210 0.24 -15.97 4.68
N PRO A 211 0.33 -16.94 5.60
CA PRO A 211 1.61 -17.50 6.04
C PRO A 211 2.49 -18.08 4.91
N ILE A 212 1.87 -18.33 3.75
CA ILE A 212 2.50 -18.85 2.53
C ILE A 212 2.42 -17.76 1.45
N SER A 213 2.90 -16.57 1.76
CA SER A 213 2.92 -15.45 0.83
C SER A 213 4.34 -15.14 0.37
N PHE A 214 4.47 -14.77 -0.91
CA PHE A 214 5.74 -14.45 -1.54
C PHE A 214 5.64 -13.13 -2.30
N VAL A 215 6.78 -12.47 -2.48
CA VAL A 215 6.95 -11.40 -3.45
C VAL A 215 7.73 -11.96 -4.62
N ALA A 216 7.14 -11.94 -5.81
CA ALA A 216 7.83 -12.28 -7.05
C ALA A 216 8.30 -11.00 -7.78
N LYS A 217 9.53 -11.00 -8.31
CA LYS A 217 10.06 -9.95 -9.16
C LYS A 217 9.54 -10.14 -10.58
N GLY A 218 8.85 -9.15 -11.11
CA GLY A 218 8.56 -9.04 -12.53
C GLY A 218 9.37 -7.92 -13.18
N VAL A 219 9.27 -7.81 -14.50
CA VAL A 219 10.02 -6.84 -15.32
C VAL A 219 9.71 -5.38 -14.94
N SER A 220 8.43 -5.05 -14.72
CA SER A 220 7.99 -3.67 -14.45
C SER A 220 7.64 -3.41 -12.98
N ARG A 221 7.26 -4.44 -12.23
CA ARG A 221 6.92 -4.35 -10.80
C ARG A 221 7.07 -5.69 -10.10
N LYS A 222 6.96 -5.68 -8.77
CA LYS A 222 6.86 -6.91 -7.98
C LYS A 222 5.38 -7.28 -7.76
N PHE A 223 5.15 -8.58 -7.59
CA PHE A 223 3.81 -9.16 -7.45
C PHE A 223 3.68 -9.89 -6.11
N LEU A 224 2.55 -9.70 -5.44
CA LEU A 224 2.18 -10.48 -4.27
C LEU A 224 1.57 -11.80 -4.71
N LEU A 225 2.20 -12.91 -4.31
CA LEU A 225 1.72 -14.27 -4.53
C LEU A 225 1.20 -14.87 -3.22
N GLN A 226 0.05 -15.55 -3.27
CA GLN A 226 -0.53 -16.27 -2.14
C GLN A 226 -1.15 -17.59 -2.65
N PRO A 227 -1.48 -18.57 -1.77
CA PRO A 227 -2.16 -19.78 -2.23
C PRO A 227 -3.51 -19.41 -2.84
N LEU A 228 -3.89 -20.06 -3.93
CA LEU A 228 -5.17 -19.80 -4.61
C LEU A 228 -6.37 -19.83 -3.65
N LEU A 229 -6.34 -20.72 -2.66
CA LEU A 229 -7.41 -20.88 -1.67
C LEU A 229 -7.49 -19.74 -0.64
N SER A 230 -6.55 -18.79 -0.62
CA SER A 230 -6.62 -17.60 0.24
C SER A 230 -7.41 -16.46 -0.39
N PHE A 231 -7.67 -16.51 -1.69
CA PHE A 231 -8.46 -15.52 -2.41
C PHE A 231 -9.96 -15.77 -2.20
N ARG A 232 -10.72 -14.69 -2.11
CA ARG A 232 -12.17 -14.68 -1.99
C ARG A 232 -12.75 -14.04 -3.26
N ASP A 233 -12.93 -12.73 -3.22
CA ASP A 233 -13.52 -11.93 -4.30
C ASP A 233 -12.47 -11.00 -4.96
N GLU A 234 -11.19 -11.20 -4.66
CA GLU A 234 -10.09 -10.49 -5.31
C GLU A 234 -9.76 -11.06 -6.69
N HIS A 235 -9.33 -10.21 -7.60
CA HIS A 235 -8.86 -10.62 -8.92
C HIS A 235 -7.46 -11.23 -8.83
N TYR A 236 -7.30 -12.39 -9.46
CA TYR A 236 -6.04 -13.13 -9.44
C TYR A 236 -5.71 -13.78 -10.79
N THR A 237 -4.44 -14.15 -10.93
CA THR A 237 -3.95 -15.05 -11.97
C THR A 237 -3.17 -16.20 -11.36
N VAL A 238 -3.26 -17.39 -11.97
CA VAL A 238 -2.48 -18.59 -11.58
C VAL A 238 -1.39 -18.94 -12.60
N TYR A 239 -1.33 -18.20 -13.70
CA TYR A 239 -0.45 -18.44 -14.82
C TYR A 239 0.37 -17.18 -15.10
N PHE A 240 1.68 -17.37 -15.24
CA PHE A 240 2.67 -16.30 -15.37
C PHE A 240 3.53 -16.54 -16.60
N ASN A 241 3.92 -15.47 -17.29
CA ASN A 241 4.85 -15.57 -18.41
C ASN A 241 6.27 -15.58 -17.86
N ILE A 242 6.83 -16.77 -17.62
CA ILE A 242 8.15 -16.90 -17.02
C ILE A 242 9.17 -16.98 -18.16
N GLN A 243 10.08 -16.01 -18.21
CA GLN A 243 11.17 -15.98 -19.16
C GLN A 243 12.40 -16.61 -18.52
N ASP A 244 12.97 -17.58 -19.24
CA ASP A 244 14.25 -18.24 -18.97
C ASP A 244 15.33 -17.67 -19.90
#